data_AF-A0A4P9YX32-F1
#
_entry.id   AF-A0A4P9YX32-F1
#
_cell.length_a   1.000
_cell.length_b   1.000
_cell.length_c   1.000
_cell.angle_alpha   90.00
_cell.angle_beta   90.00
_cell.angle_gamma   90.00
#
_symmetry.space_group_name_H-M   'P 1'
#
loop_
_entity.id
_entity.type
_entity.pdbx_description
1 polymer ?
#
loop_
_entity_poly.entity_id
_entity_poly.type
_entity_poly.pdbx_seq_one_letter_code
_entity_poly.pdbx_strand_id
1 'polypeptide(L)'
;MRVRKVPMIRHPYVLADLSLAKQSADDEEEENEEENEEDRMAELRRLVAKDRDLYERGIRAFVSYVRSYTKHEATYIFRIKDLNLCQVAMSYALLKMPKMPELKDKDTSEFVAFDVNVDAIPFADK
;
A
#
# COMPACT_ATOMS: atom_id res chain seq x y z
N MET A 1 7.82 35.70 10.78
CA MET A 1 8.31 35.08 12.03
C MET A 1 9.41 34.09 11.63
N ARG A 2 10.68 34.33 12.00
CA ARG A 2 11.83 33.52 11.53
C ARG A 2 12.06 32.37 12.52
N VAL A 3 11.56 31.18 12.19
CA VAL A 3 11.73 29.98 13.02
C VAL A 3 13.20 29.58 13.00
N ARG A 4 13.86 29.54 14.16
CA ARG A 4 15.21 28.99 14.29
C ARG A 4 15.08 27.47 14.37
N LYS A 5 15.58 26.75 13.36
CA LYS A 5 15.70 25.29 13.43
C LYS A 5 16.70 24.96 14.55
N VAL A 6 16.20 24.38 15.63
CA VAL A 6 17.06 23.74 16.63
C VAL A 6 17.38 22.35 16.10
N PRO A 7 18.66 22.03 15.82
CA PRO A 7 19.02 20.70 15.35
C PRO A 7 18.69 19.70 16.46
N MET A 8 17.80 18.75 16.15
CA MET A 8 17.47 17.65 17.06
C MET A 8 18.56 16.58 16.93
N ILE A 9 19.43 16.49 17.93
CA ILE A 9 20.52 15.51 17.99
C ILE A 9 20.04 14.34 18.85
N ARG A 10 20.13 13.11 18.34
CA ARG A 10 19.86 11.91 19.14
C ARG A 10 20.96 11.74 20.18
N HIS A 11 20.60 11.76 21.46
CA HIS A 11 21.51 11.40 22.54
C HIS A 11 21.40 9.90 22.85
N PRO A 12 22.52 9.23 23.15
CA PRO A 12 22.49 7.82 23.56
C PRO A 12 21.70 7.67 24.86
N TYR A 13 20.98 6.54 24.99
CA TYR A 13 20.26 6.21 26.21
C TYR A 13 21.23 5.90 27.34
N VAL A 14 20.88 6.32 28.56
CA VAL A 14 21.58 5.91 29.78
C VAL A 14 20.94 4.61 30.24
N LEU A 15 21.73 3.55 30.39
CA LEU A 15 21.29 2.25 30.87
C LEU A 15 21.17 2.25 32.41
N ALA A 16 20.51 1.23 32.97
CA ALA A 16 20.27 1.11 34.41
C ALA A 16 21.56 1.00 35.26
N ASP A 17 22.67 0.61 34.63
CA ASP A 17 24.01 0.56 35.22
C ASP A 17 24.77 1.89 35.14
N LEU A 18 24.09 2.98 34.76
CA LEU A 18 24.65 4.31 34.52
C LEU A 18 25.69 4.35 33.38
N SER A 19 25.78 3.30 32.57
CA SER A 19 26.59 3.31 31.36
C SER A 19 25.81 3.96 30.20
N LEU A 20 26.54 4.60 29.29
CA LEU A 20 25.95 5.05 28.03
C LEU A 20 25.81 3.82 27.14
N ALA A 21 24.59 3.58 26.65
CA ALA A 21 24.42 2.63 25.56
C ALA A 21 25.36 3.07 24.43
N LYS A 22 26.30 2.20 24.05
CA LYS A 22 27.00 2.38 22.79
C LYS A 22 25.90 2.57 21.75
N GLN A 23 25.96 3.67 21.01
CA GLN A 23 25.23 3.73 19.74
C GLN A 23 25.71 2.49 19.01
N SER A 24 24.88 1.44 18.99
CA SER A 24 25.17 0.31 18.15
C SER A 24 25.24 0.89 16.75
N ALA A 25 26.33 0.57 16.08
CA ALA A 25 26.57 0.89 14.69
C ALA A 25 25.63 0.03 13.83
N ASP A 26 24.33 0.12 14.08
CA ASP A 26 23.26 -0.52 13.32
C ASP A 26 22.65 0.52 12.35
N ASP A 27 23.54 1.29 11.70
CA ASP A 27 23.23 2.31 10.68
C ASP A 27 23.82 1.90 9.31
N GLU A 28 24.05 0.60 9.04
CA GLU A 28 24.40 0.11 7.68
C GLU A 28 23.78 -1.26 7.35
N GLU A 29 22.52 -1.47 7.70
CA GLU A 29 21.63 -2.33 6.92
C GLU A 29 20.43 -1.48 6.46
N GLU A 30 20.70 -0.40 5.71
CA GLU A 30 19.78 -0.01 4.64
C GLU A 30 19.87 -1.13 3.59
N GLU A 31 19.35 -2.32 3.91
CA GLU A 31 19.00 -3.29 2.88
C GLU A 31 18.07 -2.54 1.90
N ASN A 32 18.27 -2.69 0.59
CA ASN A 32 17.41 -2.13 -0.45
C ASN A 32 15.95 -2.57 -0.22
N GLU A 33 15.20 -1.91 0.66
CA GLU A 33 13.81 -2.22 0.96
C GLU A 33 12.94 -1.89 -0.26
N GLU A 34 13.26 -0.81 -0.98
CA GLU A 34 12.51 -0.35 -2.15
C GLU A 34 12.54 -1.35 -3.32
N GLU A 35 13.68 -2.00 -3.60
CA GLU A 35 13.76 -3.05 -4.63
C GLU A 35 12.90 -4.27 -4.25
N ASN A 36 12.78 -4.57 -2.96
CA ASN A 36 11.97 -5.70 -2.49
C ASN A 36 10.46 -5.43 -2.59
N GLU A 37 10.00 -4.18 -2.48
CA GLU A 37 8.55 -3.89 -2.45
C GLU A 37 7.87 -4.13 -3.80
N GLU A 38 8.44 -3.59 -4.89
CA GLU A 38 7.88 -3.76 -6.24
C GLU A 38 7.86 -5.23 -6.66
N ASP A 39 8.93 -5.96 -6.31
CA ASP A 39 9.08 -7.38 -6.56
C ASP A 39 8.04 -8.21 -5.78
N ARG A 40 7.82 -7.90 -4.50
CA ARG A 40 6.79 -8.57 -3.69
C ARG A 40 5.38 -8.30 -4.21
N MET A 41 5.10 -7.08 -4.65
CA MET A 41 3.81 -6.76 -5.27
C MET A 41 3.60 -7.51 -6.58
N ALA A 42 4.66 -7.69 -7.38
CA ALA A 42 4.62 -8.53 -8.58
C ALA A 42 4.39 -10.01 -8.24
N GLU A 43 5.00 -10.54 -7.19
CA GLU A 43 4.76 -11.90 -6.70
C GLU A 43 3.32 -12.11 -6.23
N LEU A 44 2.76 -11.17 -5.47
CA LEU A 44 1.35 -11.22 -5.05
C LEU A 44 0.41 -11.23 -6.25
N ARG A 45 0.66 -10.37 -7.25
CA ARG A 45 -0.13 -10.36 -8.50
C ARG A 45 -0.01 -11.69 -9.27
N ARG A 46 1.18 -12.30 -9.31
CA ARG A 46 1.37 -13.65 -9.90
C ARG A 46 0.60 -14.72 -9.14
N LEU A 47 0.48 -14.62 -7.82
CA LEU A 47 -0.29 -15.54 -7.00
C LEU A 47 -1.80 -15.38 -7.27
N VAL A 48 -2.30 -14.14 -7.29
CA VAL A 48 -3.70 -13.82 -7.62
C VAL A 48 -4.05 -14.26 -9.05
N ALA A 49 -3.12 -14.16 -10.01
CA ALA A 49 -3.34 -14.60 -11.38
C ALA A 49 -3.48 -16.13 -11.55
N LYS A 50 -3.15 -16.93 -10.52
CA LYS A 50 -3.31 -18.39 -10.56
C LYS A 50 -4.70 -18.86 -10.14
N ASP A 51 -5.42 -18.07 -9.35
CA ASP A 51 -6.70 -18.47 -8.77
C ASP A 51 -7.77 -17.39 -8.92
N ARG A 52 -8.86 -17.76 -9.59
CA ARG A 52 -10.01 -16.89 -9.84
C ARG A 52 -10.74 -16.47 -8.55
N ASP A 53 -10.81 -17.33 -7.52
CA ASP A 53 -11.48 -16.97 -6.25
C ASP A 53 -10.74 -15.82 -5.55
N LEU A 54 -9.42 -15.93 -5.43
CA LEU A 54 -8.57 -14.88 -4.85
C LEU A 54 -8.72 -13.55 -5.60
N TYR A 55 -8.76 -13.60 -6.93
CA TYR A 55 -8.97 -12.41 -7.76
C TYR A 55 -10.32 -11.73 -7.47
N GLU A 56 -11.42 -12.49 -7.45
CA GLU A 56 -12.75 -11.93 -7.21
C GLU A 56 -12.91 -11.42 -5.77
N ARG A 57 -12.28 -12.08 -4.80
CA ARG A 57 -12.22 -11.62 -3.40
C ARG A 57 -11.41 -10.34 -3.27
N GLY A 58 -10.31 -10.20 -4.00
CA GLY A 58 -9.51 -8.96 -4.06
C GLY A 58 -10.35 -7.78 -4.55
N ILE A 59 -11.10 -7.96 -5.64
CA ILE A 59 -12.03 -6.93 -6.14
C ILE A 59 -13.07 -6.57 -5.08
N ARG A 60 -13.71 -7.57 -4.46
CA ARG A 60 -14.73 -7.35 -3.44
C ARG A 60 -14.17 -6.59 -2.23
N ALA A 61 -12.96 -6.94 -1.79
CA ALA A 61 -12.27 -6.28 -0.69
C ALA A 61 -12.02 -4.80 -1.01
N PHE A 62 -11.46 -4.51 -2.19
CA PHE A 62 -11.21 -3.13 -2.63
C PHE A 62 -12.50 -2.29 -2.69
N VAL A 63 -13.56 -2.81 -3.32
CA VAL A 63 -14.84 -2.09 -3.42
C VAL A 63 -15.44 -1.85 -2.02
N SER A 64 -15.33 -2.83 -1.12
CA SER A 64 -15.81 -2.69 0.27
C SER A 64 -15.04 -1.61 1.03
N TYR A 65 -13.72 -1.51 0.81
CA TYR A 65 -12.87 -0.49 1.40
C TYR A 65 -13.23 0.91 0.90
N VAL A 66 -13.41 1.10 -0.41
CA VAL A 66 -13.82 2.41 -0.94
C VAL A 66 -15.21 2.80 -0.42
N ARG A 67 -16.13 1.83 -0.28
CA ARG A 67 -17.45 2.08 0.29
C ARG A 67 -17.41 2.44 1.77
N SER A 68 -16.54 1.83 2.57
CA SER A 68 -16.38 2.19 3.98
C SER A 68 -15.70 3.55 4.11
N TYR A 69 -14.69 3.83 3.29
CA TYR A 69 -14.02 5.12 3.23
C TYR A 69 -14.94 6.27 2.82
N THR A 70 -15.97 6.03 2.01
CA THR A 70 -16.95 7.08 1.66
C THR A 70 -18.01 7.30 2.73
N LYS A 71 -18.34 6.27 3.53
CA LYS A 71 -19.43 6.32 4.52
C LYS A 71 -19.01 6.72 5.93
N HIS A 72 -17.72 6.84 6.20
CA HIS A 72 -17.22 7.21 7.51
C HIS A 72 -17.62 8.66 7.89
N GLU A 73 -17.74 8.95 9.20
CA GLU A 73 -18.24 10.24 9.70
C GLU A 73 -17.25 11.40 9.57
N ALA A 74 -15.93 11.13 9.61
CA ALA A 74 -14.87 12.14 9.58
C ALA A 74 -14.57 12.68 8.17
N THR A 75 -15.60 12.94 7.35
CA THR A 75 -15.49 13.25 5.92
C THR A 75 -14.58 14.45 5.61
N TYR A 76 -14.40 15.36 6.57
CA TYR A 76 -13.50 16.50 6.44
C TYR A 76 -12.02 16.13 6.41
N ILE A 77 -11.62 15.09 7.16
CA ILE A 77 -10.23 14.63 7.25
C ILE A 77 -9.94 13.62 6.13
N PHE A 78 -10.84 12.64 5.94
CA PHE A 78 -10.66 11.59 4.92
C PHE A 78 -11.53 11.89 3.70
N ARG A 79 -11.06 12.80 2.85
CA ARG A 79 -11.75 13.16 1.62
C ARG A 79 -11.44 12.13 0.54
N ILE A 80 -12.48 11.50 -0.01
CA ILE A 80 -12.32 10.54 -1.12
C ILE A 80 -11.63 11.16 -2.34
N LYS A 81 -11.76 12.48 -2.54
CA LYS A 81 -11.13 13.21 -3.65
C LYS A 81 -9.60 13.16 -3.56
N ASP A 82 -9.06 13.28 -2.36
CA ASP A 82 -7.61 13.31 -2.12
C ASP A 82 -7.00 11.90 -2.02
N LEU A 83 -7.84 10.87 -1.86
CA LEU A 83 -7.37 9.49 -1.84
C LEU A 83 -6.98 9.02 -3.25
N ASN A 84 -5.72 8.59 -3.39
CA ASN A 84 -5.20 7.96 -4.59
C ASN A 84 -5.72 6.51 -4.70
N LEU A 85 -6.81 6.33 -5.46
CA LEU A 85 -7.43 5.02 -5.63
C LEU A 85 -6.57 4.06 -6.47
N CYS A 86 -5.68 4.57 -7.32
CA CYS A 86 -4.78 3.75 -8.14
C CYS A 86 -3.75 3.03 -7.28
N GLN A 87 -3.10 3.76 -6.36
CA GLN A 87 -2.13 3.17 -5.43
C GLN A 87 -2.79 2.19 -4.46
N VAL A 88 -3.98 2.53 -3.95
CA VAL A 88 -4.76 1.59 -3.14
C VAL A 88 -5.11 0.33 -3.94
N ALA A 89 -5.56 0.48 -5.19
CA ALA A 89 -5.84 -0.69 -6.04
C ALA A 89 -4.59 -1.58 -6.25
N MET A 90 -3.41 -0.97 -6.39
CA MET A 90 -2.15 -1.70 -6.47
C MET A 90 -1.84 -2.44 -5.17
N SER A 91 -2.06 -1.86 -3.98
CA SER A 91 -1.81 -2.52 -2.70
C SER A 91 -2.73 -3.72 -2.42
N TYR A 92 -3.93 -3.74 -3.03
CA TYR A 92 -4.80 -4.93 -3.05
C TYR A 92 -4.39 -5.99 -4.10
N ALA A 93 -3.23 -5.82 -4.76
CA ALA A 93 -2.72 -6.69 -5.82
C ALA A 93 -3.73 -6.95 -6.95
N LEU A 94 -4.54 -5.94 -7.28
CA LEU A 94 -5.53 -6.06 -8.35
C LEU A 94 -4.84 -6.18 -9.71
N LEU A 95 -5.30 -7.11 -10.53
CA LEU A 95 -4.82 -7.28 -11.90
C LEU A 95 -5.42 -6.22 -12.84
N LYS A 96 -6.67 -5.83 -12.57
CA LYS A 96 -7.46 -4.89 -13.38
C LYS A 96 -8.32 -4.00 -12.49
N MET A 97 -8.48 -2.75 -12.89
CA MET A 97 -9.38 -1.82 -12.21
C MET A 97 -10.86 -2.24 -12.34
N PRO A 98 -11.60 -2.28 -11.22
CA PRO A 98 -13.02 -2.57 -11.23
C PRO A 98 -13.83 -1.38 -11.77
N LYS A 99 -14.99 -1.66 -12.38
CA LYS A 99 -15.94 -0.64 -12.83
C LYS A 99 -16.86 -0.26 -11.68
N MET A 100 -16.75 0.95 -11.15
CA MET A 100 -17.57 1.45 -10.04
C MET A 100 -17.85 2.95 -10.14
N PRO A 101 -18.98 3.46 -9.59
CA PRO A 101 -19.38 4.86 -9.75
C PRO A 101 -18.36 5.84 -9.16
N GLU A 102 -17.63 5.47 -8.11
CA GLU A 102 -16.62 6.29 -7.45
C GLU A 102 -15.34 6.48 -8.29
N LEU A 103 -15.13 5.66 -9.32
CA LEU A 103 -13.99 5.73 -10.24
C LEU A 103 -14.30 6.50 -11.54
N LYS A 104 -15.56 6.88 -11.79
CA LYS A 104 -15.96 7.48 -13.08
C LYS A 104 -15.28 8.80 -13.39
N ASP A 105 -15.05 9.62 -12.35
CA ASP A 105 -14.53 10.98 -12.49
C ASP A 105 -13.07 11.10 -11.99
N LYS A 106 -12.38 9.96 -11.76
CA LYS A 106 -11.00 9.93 -11.26
C LYS A 106 -10.04 9.45 -12.34
N ASP A 107 -8.87 10.08 -12.38
CA ASP A 107 -7.78 9.67 -13.27
C ASP A 107 -7.25 8.31 -12.83
N THR A 108 -7.40 7.32 -13.70
CA THR A 108 -6.91 5.95 -13.47
C THR A 108 -5.56 5.67 -14.14
N SER A 109 -4.92 6.71 -14.69
CA SER A 109 -3.68 6.62 -15.48
C SER A 109 -2.48 6.10 -14.70
N GLU A 110 -2.45 6.30 -13.37
CA GLU A 110 -1.37 5.83 -12.49
C GLU A 110 -1.47 4.33 -12.17
N PHE A 111 -2.56 3.66 -12.54
CA PHE A 111 -2.71 2.25 -12.29
C PHE A 111 -1.90 1.42 -13.28
N VAL A 112 -0.90 0.70 -12.78
CA VAL A 112 -0.12 -0.26 -13.59
C VAL A 112 -0.90 -1.57 -13.68
N ALA A 113 -1.56 -1.77 -14.83
CA ALA A 113 -2.28 -3.00 -15.09
C ALA A 113 -1.33 -4.20 -15.27
N PHE A 114 -1.75 -5.36 -14.76
CA PHE A 114 -1.02 -6.61 -14.99
C PHE A 114 -1.54 -7.27 -16.27
N ASP A 115 -0.65 -7.52 -17.23
CA ASP A 115 -1.02 -8.05 -18.56
C ASP A 115 -1.38 -9.55 -18.49
N VAL A 116 -2.58 -9.84 -18.01
CA VAL A 116 -3.14 -11.20 -17.92
C VAL A 116 -4.58 -11.19 -18.39
N ASN A 117 -4.95 -12.22 -19.16
CA ASN A 117 -6.34 -12.46 -19.52
C ASN A 117 -7.13 -12.96 -18.30
N VAL A 118 -7.80 -12.04 -17.64
CA VAL A 118 -8.63 -12.27 -16.45
C VAL A 118 -9.66 -13.38 -16.66
N ASP A 119 -10.27 -13.47 -17.85
CA ASP A 119 -11.35 -14.43 -18.14
C ASP A 119 -10.83 -15.86 -18.34
N ALA A 120 -9.52 -16.02 -18.54
CA ALA A 120 -8.87 -17.33 -18.69
C ALA A 120 -8.30 -17.88 -17.38
N ILE A 121 -8.42 -17.17 -16.25
CA ILE A 121 -7.89 -17.60 -14.96
C ILE A 121 -8.73 -18.78 -14.43
N PRO A 122 -8.13 -19.95 -14.16
CA PRO A 122 -8.85 -21.10 -13.61
C PRO A 122 -9.16 -20.91 -12.11
N PHE A 123 -10.14 -21.66 -11.60
CA PHE A 123 -10.32 -21.84 -10.16
C PHE A 123 -9.32 -22.88 -9.66
N ALA A 124 -8.59 -22.57 -8.59
CA ALA A 124 -7.63 -23.51 -8.01
C ALA A 124 -8.31 -24.69 -7.30
N ASP A 125 -9.43 -24.43 -6.62
CA ASP A 125 -10.26 -25.44 -5.97
C ASP A 125 -11.42 -25.84 -6.88
N LYS A 126 -11.35 -27.05 -7.44
CA LYS A 126 -12.49 -27.72 -8.07
C LYS A 126 -12.70 -29.09 -7.46
#